data_AF-A0A7C5PA64-F1
#
_entry.id   AF-A0A7C5PA64-F1
#
_cell.length_a   1.000
_cell.length_b   1.000
_cell.length_c   1.000
_cell.angle_alpha   90.00
_cell.angle_beta   90.00
_cell.angle_gamma   90.00
#
_symmetry.space_group_name_H-M   'P 1'
#
loop_
_entity.id
_entity.type
_entity.pdbx_description
1 polymer ?
#
loop_
_entity_poly.entity_id
_entity_poly.type
_entity_poly.pdbx_seq_one_letter_code
_entity_poly.pdbx_strand_id
1 'polypeptide(L)'
;MTEERIREWYGRRLVPAAERGLRSMFLPDRNLFCFKAVGGGGGELKILGESPRYTAMVLAGIHSLAGPREEWEGIPLGRVREALLAWSRGNAGPGDLGLVLLACLAAGGDGAEETARRILSRRESFLAPGTGFTTMEMGWLLWGLAAALKHGIGQEGLEETARGVAERLLGCQRERAGLFSFGADLRRKNLHAARWDSRRGS
;
A
#
# COMPACT_ATOMS: atom_id res chain seq x y z
N MET A 1 22.52 18.60 15.60
CA MET A 1 21.22 18.41 16.29
C MET A 1 21.32 17.10 17.04
N THR A 2 21.10 17.07 18.35
CA THR A 2 21.22 15.85 19.16
C THR A 2 20.07 14.88 18.87
N GLU A 3 20.26 13.58 19.09
CA GLU A 3 19.22 12.55 18.87
C GLU A 3 17.93 12.88 19.62
N GLU A 4 18.06 13.40 20.84
CA GLU A 4 16.94 13.83 21.68
C GLU A 4 16.16 15.01 21.07
N ARG A 5 16.87 16.00 20.48
CA ARG A 5 16.25 17.11 19.75
C ARG A 5 15.56 16.66 18.46
N ILE A 6 16.09 15.61 17.81
CA ILE A 6 15.43 15.00 16.64
C ILE A 6 14.11 14.38 17.08
N ARG A 7 14.13 13.50 18.10
CA ARG A 7 12.92 12.86 18.61
C ARG A 7 11.87 13.89 19.04
N GLU A 8 12.29 14.94 19.74
CA GLU A 8 11.39 16.02 20.14
C GLU A 8 10.77 16.74 18.94
N TRP A 9 11.56 17.09 17.93
CA TRP A 9 11.07 17.77 16.73
C TRP A 9 10.07 16.90 15.94
N TYR A 10 10.38 15.60 15.77
CA TYR A 10 9.49 14.66 15.11
C TYR A 10 8.16 14.50 15.86
N GLY A 11 8.23 14.22 17.17
CA GLY A 11 7.04 13.96 17.98
C GLY A 11 6.15 15.20 18.19
N ARG A 12 6.75 16.38 18.40
CA ARG A 12 5.99 17.60 18.73
C ARG A 12 5.56 18.41 17.52
N ARG A 13 6.23 18.26 16.36
CA ARG A 13 5.93 19.07 15.17
C ARG A 13 5.55 18.25 13.96
N LEU A 14 6.38 17.28 13.58
CA LEU A 14 6.17 16.58 12.32
C LEU A 14 4.95 15.65 12.37
N VAL A 15 4.81 14.82 13.41
CA VAL A 15 3.68 13.91 13.56
C VAL A 15 2.35 14.67 13.62
N PRO A 16 2.15 15.68 14.48
CA PRO A 16 0.90 16.44 14.51
C PRO A 16 0.60 17.16 13.18
N ALA A 17 1.62 17.62 12.45
CA ALA A 17 1.43 18.23 11.14
C ALA A 17 0.97 17.21 10.09
N ALA A 18 1.58 16.03 10.07
CA ALA A 18 1.19 14.93 9.19
C ALA A 18 -0.23 14.43 9.51
N GLU A 19 -0.58 14.30 10.79
CA GLU A 19 -1.93 13.91 11.22
C GLU A 19 -2.99 14.92 10.77
N ARG A 20 -2.75 16.22 10.95
CA ARG A 20 -3.66 17.26 10.43
C ARG A 20 -3.80 17.17 8.91
N GLY A 21 -2.70 16.97 8.19
CA GLY A 21 -2.73 16.80 6.74
C GLY A 21 -3.56 15.59 6.31
N LEU A 22 -3.34 14.43 6.94
CA LEU A 22 -4.11 13.21 6.68
C LEU A 22 -5.61 13.40 6.92
N ARG A 23 -5.98 14.10 8.00
CA ARG A 23 -7.40 14.43 8.26
C ARG A 23 -8.02 15.24 7.13
N SER A 24 -7.32 16.26 6.63
CA SER A 24 -7.79 17.06 5.49
C SER A 24 -7.85 16.29 4.17
N MET A 25 -7.26 15.11 4.10
CA MET A 25 -7.28 14.23 2.92
C MET A 25 -8.41 13.20 2.97
N PHE A 26 -9.17 13.11 4.06
CA PHE A 26 -10.31 12.20 4.19
C PHE A 26 -11.52 12.71 3.37
N LEU A 27 -12.12 11.80 2.60
CA LEU A 27 -13.31 12.01 1.78
C LEU A 27 -14.51 11.29 2.44
N PRO A 28 -15.32 12.00 3.24
CA PRO A 28 -16.35 11.38 4.07
C PRO A 28 -17.48 10.71 3.26
N ASP A 29 -17.78 11.21 2.07
CA ASP A 29 -18.78 10.63 1.16
C ASP A 29 -18.35 9.28 0.57
N ARG A 30 -17.03 9.02 0.53
CA ARG A 30 -16.46 7.78 -0.03
C ARG A 30 -15.87 6.85 1.02
N ASN A 31 -15.66 7.33 2.24
CA ASN A 31 -14.87 6.64 3.27
C ASN A 31 -13.46 6.27 2.75
N LEU A 32 -12.84 7.16 1.97
CA LEU A 32 -11.50 6.97 1.42
C LEU A 32 -10.63 8.20 1.70
N PHE A 33 -9.32 8.05 1.50
CA PHE A 33 -8.38 9.17 1.47
C PHE A 33 -8.00 9.50 0.03
N CYS A 34 -7.90 10.79 -0.27
CA CYS A 34 -7.29 11.25 -1.50
C CYS A 34 -5.77 11.00 -1.47
N PHE A 35 -5.12 10.95 -2.63
CA PHE A 35 -3.65 10.75 -2.70
C PHE A 35 -2.90 12.02 -3.09
N LYS A 36 -3.61 13.07 -3.53
CA LYS A 36 -3.02 14.31 -3.99
C LYS A 36 -3.93 15.48 -3.66
N ALA A 37 -3.34 16.52 -3.11
CA ALA A 37 -3.92 17.85 -3.04
C ALA A 37 -3.02 18.81 -3.82
N VAL A 38 -3.60 19.73 -4.57
CA VAL A 38 -2.87 20.78 -5.30
C VAL A 38 -3.34 22.14 -4.83
N GLY A 39 -2.47 23.14 -4.85
CA GLY A 39 -2.88 24.52 -4.62
C GLY A 39 -3.88 24.98 -5.67
N GLY A 40 -5.02 25.49 -5.22
CA GLY A 40 -5.98 26.28 -5.97
C GLY A 40 -5.66 27.77 -5.88
N GLY A 41 -6.42 28.59 -6.60
CA GLY A 41 -6.36 30.04 -6.45
C GLY A 41 -6.76 30.46 -5.03
N GLY A 42 -6.09 31.47 -4.46
CA GLY A 42 -6.45 32.01 -3.14
C GLY A 42 -5.96 31.20 -1.93
N GLY A 43 -5.12 30.18 -2.13
CA GLY A 43 -4.54 29.39 -1.02
C GLY A 43 -5.37 28.18 -0.59
N GLU A 44 -6.48 27.91 -1.29
CA GLU A 44 -7.28 26.69 -1.07
C GLU A 44 -6.56 25.45 -1.64
N LEU A 45 -6.75 24.29 -1.03
CA LEU A 45 -6.26 23.02 -1.58
C LEU A 45 -7.38 22.35 -2.37
N LYS A 46 -7.12 22.06 -3.65
CA LYS A 46 -7.97 21.21 -4.47
C LYS A 46 -7.54 19.77 -4.35
N ILE A 47 -8.43 18.92 -3.85
CA ILE A 47 -8.21 17.47 -3.81
C ILE A 47 -8.28 16.90 -5.24
N LEU A 48 -7.29 16.09 -5.61
CA LEU A 48 -7.22 15.40 -6.89
C LEU A 48 -7.24 13.88 -6.69
N GLY A 49 -8.38 13.30 -7.05
CA GLY A 49 -8.59 11.86 -7.13
C GLY A 49 -8.66 11.15 -5.78
N GLU A 50 -9.29 9.98 -5.79
CA GLU A 50 -9.26 9.03 -4.68
C GLU A 50 -8.27 7.92 -4.97
N SER A 51 -7.70 7.32 -3.92
CA SER A 51 -6.84 6.15 -4.06
C SER A 51 -7.11 5.15 -2.96
N PRO A 52 -7.80 4.04 -3.26
CA PRO A 52 -7.95 2.93 -2.33
C PRO A 52 -6.60 2.37 -1.88
N ARG A 53 -5.60 2.34 -2.77
CA ARG A 53 -4.22 1.96 -2.43
C ARG A 53 -3.64 2.86 -1.34
N TYR A 54 -3.72 4.19 -1.52
CA TYR A 54 -3.25 5.14 -0.52
C TYR A 54 -4.05 5.02 0.78
N THR A 55 -5.36 4.81 0.67
CA THR A 55 -6.25 4.60 1.82
C THR A 55 -5.83 3.38 2.64
N ALA A 56 -5.47 2.26 2.01
CA ALA A 56 -4.96 1.08 2.70
C ALA A 56 -3.65 1.36 3.44
N MET A 57 -2.73 2.13 2.84
CA MET A 57 -1.50 2.56 3.49
C MET A 57 -1.77 3.45 4.71
N VAL A 58 -2.68 4.43 4.57
CA VAL A 58 -3.06 5.33 5.65
C VAL A 58 -3.70 4.57 6.80
N LEU A 59 -4.64 3.66 6.51
CA LEU A 59 -5.30 2.85 7.52
C LEU A 59 -4.30 1.97 8.29
N ALA A 60 -3.40 1.29 7.58
CA ALA A 60 -2.34 0.50 8.21
C ALA A 60 -1.41 1.37 9.08
N GLY A 61 -1.02 2.56 8.61
CA GLY A 61 -0.18 3.51 9.34
C GLY A 61 -0.86 4.04 10.60
N ILE A 62 -2.13 4.44 10.50
CA ILE A 62 -2.93 4.94 11.63
C ILE A 62 -2.99 3.88 12.73
N HIS A 63 -3.33 2.64 12.39
CA HIS A 63 -3.41 1.56 13.36
C HIS A 63 -2.05 1.15 13.92
N SER A 64 -0.98 1.25 13.14
CA SER A 64 0.38 0.97 13.64
C SER A 64 0.83 2.00 14.70
N LEU A 65 0.36 3.25 14.60
CA LEU A 65 0.71 4.31 15.55
C LEU A 65 -0.19 4.32 16.79
N ALA A 66 -1.48 4.08 16.63
CA ALA A 66 -2.46 4.28 17.68
C ALA A 66 -3.14 2.99 18.18
N GLY A 67 -2.79 1.85 17.60
CA GLY A 67 -3.44 0.57 17.86
C GLY A 67 -4.80 0.41 17.17
N PRO A 68 -5.48 -0.72 17.41
CA PRO A 68 -6.82 -0.97 16.91
C PRO A 68 -7.83 0.01 17.51
N ARG A 69 -8.57 0.72 16.66
CA ARG A 69 -9.64 1.65 17.06
C ARG A 69 -10.66 1.81 15.93
N GLU A 70 -11.93 1.97 16.28
CA GLU A 70 -12.99 2.14 15.27
C GLU A 70 -13.07 3.57 14.72
N GLU A 71 -12.53 4.54 15.46
CA GLU A 71 -12.55 5.96 15.09
C GLU A 71 -11.21 6.64 15.36
N TRP A 72 -10.81 7.53 14.46
CA TRP A 72 -9.67 8.43 14.67
C TRP A 72 -10.05 9.87 14.38
N GLU A 73 -10.23 10.66 15.44
CA GLU A 73 -10.49 12.10 15.36
C GLU A 73 -11.65 12.45 14.38
N GLY A 74 -12.77 11.75 14.48
CA GLY A 74 -13.94 11.94 13.60
C GLY A 74 -13.93 11.10 12.32
N ILE A 75 -12.86 10.33 12.06
CA ILE A 75 -12.77 9.45 10.88
C ILE A 75 -13.21 8.03 11.28
N PRO A 76 -14.30 7.50 10.69
CA PRO A 76 -14.80 6.16 11.00
C PRO A 76 -13.94 5.08 10.33
N LEU A 77 -12.87 4.63 10.98
CA LEU A 77 -11.90 3.68 10.42
C LEU A 77 -12.55 2.34 10.04
N GLY A 78 -13.57 1.89 10.78
CA GLY A 78 -14.35 0.70 10.42
C GLY A 78 -15.01 0.83 9.04
N ARG A 79 -15.60 1.99 8.73
CA ARG A 79 -16.21 2.25 7.40
C ARG A 79 -15.16 2.39 6.30
N VAL A 80 -13.99 2.95 6.63
CA VAL A 80 -12.85 3.01 5.68
C VAL A 80 -12.39 1.58 5.33
N ARG A 81 -12.27 0.70 6.33
CA ARG A 81 -11.94 -0.72 6.14
C ARG A 81 -12.98 -1.41 5.26
N GLU A 82 -14.28 -1.20 5.52
CA GLU A 82 -15.36 -1.76 4.70
C GLU A 82 -15.29 -1.30 3.24
N ALA A 83 -15.04 -0.01 3.00
CA ALA A 83 -14.88 0.54 1.65
C ALA A 83 -13.67 -0.09 0.92
N LEU A 84 -12.54 -0.28 1.62
CA LEU A 84 -11.38 -0.99 1.08
C LEU A 84 -11.69 -2.45 0.74
N LEU A 85 -12.36 -3.17 1.63
CA LEU A 85 -12.75 -4.56 1.42
C LEU A 85 -13.68 -4.68 0.21
N ALA A 86 -14.66 -3.79 0.09
CA ALA A 86 -15.57 -3.72 -1.04
C ALA A 86 -14.84 -3.43 -2.36
N TRP A 87 -13.93 -2.45 -2.37
CA TRP A 87 -13.10 -2.17 -3.54
C TRP A 87 -12.21 -3.36 -3.93
N SER A 88 -11.61 -4.03 -2.95
CA SER A 88 -10.70 -5.16 -3.17
C SER A 88 -11.37 -6.39 -3.79
N ARG A 89 -12.71 -6.48 -3.71
CA ARG A 89 -13.51 -7.53 -4.38
C ARG A 89 -13.45 -7.46 -5.89
N GLY A 90 -13.22 -6.26 -6.45
CA GLY A 90 -13.15 -6.04 -7.88
C GLY A 90 -11.73 -6.20 -8.43
N ASN A 91 -11.18 -5.09 -8.92
CA ASN A 91 -9.97 -5.07 -9.75
C ASN A 91 -8.67 -4.79 -8.97
N ALA A 92 -8.61 -5.09 -7.68
CA ALA A 92 -7.38 -4.90 -6.91
C ALA A 92 -6.24 -5.77 -7.48
N GLY A 93 -5.08 -5.15 -7.69
CA GLY A 93 -3.85 -5.87 -8.04
C GLY A 93 -3.29 -6.66 -6.85
N PRO A 94 -2.26 -7.49 -7.06
CA PRO A 94 -1.62 -8.23 -5.96
C PRO A 94 -1.07 -7.32 -4.86
N GLY A 95 -0.37 -6.24 -5.23
CA GLY A 95 0.16 -5.30 -4.25
C GLY A 95 -0.95 -4.62 -3.45
N ASP A 96 -2.08 -4.31 -4.10
CA ASP A 96 -3.25 -3.74 -3.45
C ASP A 96 -3.88 -4.71 -2.45
N LEU A 97 -4.04 -6.00 -2.83
CA LEU A 97 -4.52 -7.03 -1.92
C LEU A 97 -3.57 -7.22 -0.72
N GLY A 98 -2.25 -7.13 -0.93
CA GLY A 98 -1.27 -7.14 0.15
C GLY A 98 -1.46 -5.99 1.15
N LEU A 99 -1.70 -4.78 0.65
CA LEU A 99 -1.97 -3.61 1.49
C LEU A 99 -3.31 -3.70 2.21
N VAL A 100 -4.36 -4.18 1.55
CA VAL A 100 -5.67 -4.39 2.19
C VAL A 100 -5.56 -5.44 3.29
N LEU A 101 -4.84 -6.54 3.05
CA LEU A 101 -4.59 -7.56 4.06
C LEU A 101 -3.86 -6.98 5.27
N LEU A 102 -2.80 -6.19 5.03
CA LEU A 102 -2.07 -5.51 6.09
C LEU A 102 -2.95 -4.53 6.88
N ALA A 103 -3.80 -3.76 6.19
CA ALA A 103 -4.72 -2.82 6.82
C ALA A 103 -5.77 -3.53 7.68
N CYS A 104 -6.31 -4.66 7.21
CA CYS A 104 -7.25 -5.48 7.99
C CYS A 104 -6.59 -6.04 9.26
N LEU A 105 -5.37 -6.57 9.16
CA LEU A 105 -4.61 -7.07 10.30
C LEU A 105 -4.31 -5.97 11.32
N ALA A 106 -3.88 -4.80 10.86
CA ALA A 106 -3.62 -3.66 11.74
C ALA A 106 -4.91 -3.19 12.44
N ALA A 107 -6.07 -3.31 11.77
CA ALA A 107 -7.39 -2.96 12.28
C ALA A 107 -8.06 -4.06 13.14
N GLY A 108 -7.31 -5.04 13.64
CA GLY A 108 -7.83 -6.10 14.52
C GLY A 108 -8.19 -7.42 13.84
N GLY A 109 -7.94 -7.56 12.54
CA GLY A 109 -8.06 -8.83 11.80
C GLY A 109 -9.32 -8.99 10.94
N ASP A 110 -10.32 -8.13 11.12
CA ASP A 110 -11.57 -8.20 10.34
C ASP A 110 -11.32 -8.11 8.83
N GLY A 111 -11.79 -9.11 8.08
CA GLY A 111 -11.61 -9.21 6.63
C GLY A 111 -10.25 -9.74 6.17
N ALA A 112 -9.30 -10.00 7.08
CA ALA A 112 -7.98 -10.52 6.74
C ALA A 112 -8.04 -11.92 6.12
N GLU A 113 -8.84 -12.85 6.69
CA GLU A 113 -9.01 -14.20 6.13
C GLU A 113 -9.65 -14.20 4.74
N GLU A 114 -10.66 -13.34 4.53
CA GLU A 114 -11.30 -13.17 3.22
C GLU A 114 -10.30 -12.66 2.18
N THR A 115 -9.47 -11.68 2.57
CA THR A 115 -8.44 -11.11 1.70
C THR A 115 -7.33 -12.13 1.40
N ALA A 116 -6.89 -12.90 2.40
CA ALA A 116 -5.91 -13.98 2.21
C ALA A 116 -6.42 -15.06 1.25
N ARG A 117 -7.69 -15.48 1.39
CA ARG A 117 -8.33 -16.43 0.46
C ARG A 117 -8.34 -15.91 -0.97
N ARG A 118 -8.59 -14.62 -1.19
CA ARG A 118 -8.53 -14.01 -2.53
C ARG A 118 -7.14 -14.00 -3.13
N ILE A 119 -6.12 -13.77 -2.29
CA ILE A 119 -4.74 -13.83 -2.76
C ILE A 119 -4.44 -15.25 -3.23
N LEU A 120 -4.81 -16.25 -2.43
CA LEU A 120 -4.62 -17.66 -2.77
C LEU A 120 -5.36 -18.06 -4.05
N SER A 121 -6.61 -17.64 -4.23
CA SER A 121 -7.39 -17.95 -5.44
C SER A 121 -6.81 -17.34 -6.72
N ARG A 122 -5.86 -16.40 -6.60
CA ARG A 122 -5.19 -15.71 -7.72
C ARG A 122 -3.68 -15.99 -7.76
N ARG A 123 -3.16 -16.87 -6.90
CA ARG A 123 -1.71 -17.10 -6.72
C ARG A 123 -0.99 -17.49 -8.01
N GLU A 124 -1.62 -18.33 -8.84
CA GLU A 124 -1.03 -18.78 -10.11
C GLU A 124 -0.82 -17.61 -11.06
N SER A 125 -1.79 -16.69 -11.12
CA SER A 125 -1.65 -15.44 -11.89
C SER A 125 -0.51 -14.58 -11.34
N PHE A 126 -0.34 -14.51 -10.03
CA PHE A 126 0.72 -13.71 -9.41
C PHE A 126 2.13 -14.29 -9.61
N LEU A 127 2.23 -15.61 -9.69
CA LEU A 127 3.51 -16.33 -9.80
C LEU A 127 3.88 -16.70 -11.24
N ALA A 128 2.94 -16.55 -12.20
CA ALA A 128 3.18 -16.85 -13.59
C ALA A 128 4.38 -16.07 -14.17
N PRO A 129 5.28 -16.71 -14.94
CA PRO A 129 6.36 -16.03 -15.64
C PRO A 129 5.86 -14.89 -16.53
N GLY A 130 6.61 -13.79 -16.60
CA GLY A 130 6.30 -12.64 -17.48
C GLY A 130 5.17 -11.72 -16.99
N THR A 131 4.59 -11.97 -15.82
CA THR A 131 3.65 -10.99 -15.23
C THR A 131 4.35 -9.66 -14.91
N GLY A 132 3.72 -8.56 -15.29
CA GLY A 132 4.30 -7.21 -15.25
C GLY A 132 4.33 -6.54 -13.87
N PHE A 133 4.46 -7.29 -12.77
CA PHE A 133 4.46 -6.71 -11.43
C PHE A 133 5.71 -5.88 -11.17
N THR A 134 5.51 -4.72 -10.56
CA THR A 134 6.64 -3.94 -10.05
C THR A 134 7.21 -4.63 -8.79
N THR A 135 8.50 -4.43 -8.52
CA THR A 135 9.12 -4.90 -7.26
C THR A 135 8.46 -4.30 -6.03
N MET A 136 7.88 -3.10 -6.17
CA MET A 136 7.11 -2.45 -5.12
C MET A 136 5.80 -3.20 -4.81
N GLU A 137 5.02 -3.59 -5.83
CA GLU A 137 3.80 -4.37 -5.63
C GLU A 137 4.09 -5.76 -5.06
N MET A 138 5.18 -6.40 -5.50
CA MET A 138 5.63 -7.66 -4.89
C MET A 138 6.03 -7.47 -3.43
N GLY A 139 6.71 -6.37 -3.10
CA GLY A 139 7.06 -6.01 -1.73
C GLY A 139 5.82 -5.82 -0.85
N TRP A 140 4.79 -5.12 -1.34
CA TRP A 140 3.54 -4.94 -0.60
C TRP A 140 2.76 -6.25 -0.43
N LEU A 141 2.69 -7.08 -1.47
CA LEU A 141 2.07 -8.40 -1.39
C LEU A 141 2.79 -9.26 -0.34
N LEU A 142 4.12 -9.34 -0.41
CA LEU A 142 4.93 -10.12 0.53
C LEU A 142 4.78 -9.61 1.97
N TRP A 143 4.71 -8.29 2.16
CA TRP A 143 4.51 -7.72 3.49
C TRP A 143 3.17 -8.11 4.09
N GLY A 144 2.08 -8.02 3.31
CA GLY A 144 0.75 -8.48 3.74
C GLY A 144 0.73 -9.98 4.08
N LEU A 145 1.33 -10.81 3.23
CA LEU A 145 1.42 -12.26 3.46
C LEU A 145 2.21 -12.62 4.71
N ALA A 146 3.39 -12.01 4.89
CA ALA A 146 4.22 -12.22 6.08
C ALA A 146 3.52 -11.76 7.36
N ALA A 147 2.79 -10.64 7.30
CA ALA A 147 1.98 -10.17 8.42
C ALA A 147 0.86 -11.16 8.76
N ALA A 148 0.17 -11.71 7.76
CA ALA A 148 -0.88 -12.71 7.97
C ALA A 148 -0.33 -13.99 8.62
N LEU A 149 0.77 -14.53 8.09
CA LEU A 149 1.45 -15.69 8.66
C LEU A 149 1.86 -15.45 10.12
N LYS A 150 2.40 -14.27 10.44
CA LYS A 150 2.75 -13.89 11.81
C LYS A 150 1.56 -13.88 12.77
N HIS A 151 0.37 -13.54 12.27
CA HIS A 151 -0.87 -13.51 13.06
C HIS A 151 -1.62 -14.85 13.05
N GLY A 152 -1.03 -15.92 12.47
CA GLY A 152 -1.71 -17.21 12.33
C GLY A 152 -2.88 -17.17 11.34
N ILE A 153 -2.98 -16.13 10.51
CA ILE A 153 -3.98 -16.03 9.45
C ILE A 153 -3.40 -16.67 8.21
N GLY A 154 -3.96 -17.81 7.81
CA GLY A 154 -3.60 -18.45 6.57
C GLY A 154 -4.23 -19.81 6.39
N GLN A 155 -4.59 -20.10 5.14
CA GLN A 155 -4.92 -21.45 4.71
C GLN A 155 -3.67 -22.14 4.15
N GLU A 156 -3.80 -23.43 3.88
CA GLU A 156 -2.81 -24.21 3.14
C GLU A 156 -2.40 -23.47 1.85
N GLY A 157 -1.08 -23.33 1.64
CA GLY A 157 -0.50 -22.65 0.46
C GLY A 157 -0.20 -21.15 0.63
N LEU A 158 -0.57 -20.50 1.75
CA LEU A 158 -0.20 -19.10 1.98
C LEU A 158 1.32 -18.92 2.15
N GLU A 159 1.95 -19.83 2.89
CA GLU A 159 3.40 -19.85 3.07
C GLU A 159 4.13 -20.08 1.74
N GLU A 160 3.66 -21.04 0.93
CA GLU A 160 4.21 -21.29 -0.40
C GLU A 160 4.08 -20.06 -1.31
N THR A 161 2.92 -19.39 -1.28
CA THR A 161 2.70 -18.16 -2.04
C THR A 161 3.66 -17.06 -1.59
N ALA A 162 3.84 -16.88 -0.27
CA ALA A 162 4.79 -15.91 0.28
C ALA A 162 6.23 -16.22 -0.15
N ARG A 163 6.63 -17.48 -0.11
CA ARG A 163 7.95 -17.95 -0.54
C ARG A 163 8.18 -17.66 -2.02
N GLY A 164 7.23 -18.00 -2.90
CA GLY A 164 7.35 -17.73 -4.33
C GLY A 164 7.44 -16.24 -4.67
N VAL A 165 6.70 -15.38 -3.96
CA VAL A 165 6.82 -13.93 -4.12
C VAL A 165 8.19 -13.44 -3.64
N ALA A 166 8.69 -13.97 -2.51
CA ALA A 166 9.99 -13.61 -1.98
C ALA A 166 11.14 -14.01 -2.92
N GLU A 167 11.14 -15.24 -3.42
CA GLU A 167 12.14 -15.74 -4.38
C GLU A 167 12.18 -14.88 -5.65
N ARG A 168 11.00 -14.51 -6.17
CA ARG A 168 10.91 -13.64 -7.35
C ARG A 168 11.43 -12.23 -7.07
N LEU A 169 11.13 -11.68 -5.89
CA LEU A 169 11.62 -10.37 -5.48
C LEU A 169 13.16 -10.40 -5.32
N LEU A 170 13.71 -11.44 -4.69
CA LEU A 170 15.16 -11.65 -4.56
C LEU A 170 15.84 -11.79 -5.92
N GLY A 171 15.21 -12.48 -6.88
CA GLY A 171 15.70 -12.53 -8.27
C GLY A 171 15.76 -11.16 -8.97
N CYS A 172 15.08 -10.13 -8.44
CA CYS A 172 15.14 -8.75 -8.94
C CYS A 172 16.17 -7.88 -8.19
N GLN A 173 16.83 -8.41 -7.15
CA GLN A 173 17.79 -7.67 -6.34
C GLN A 173 19.11 -7.46 -7.09
N ARG A 174 19.65 -6.26 -6.99
CA ARG A 174 21.01 -5.94 -7.44
C ARG A 174 21.93 -5.95 -6.24
N GLU A 175 22.62 -7.06 -6.02
CA GLU A 175 23.46 -7.31 -4.84
C GLU A 175 24.38 -6.14 -4.49
N ARG A 176 25.12 -5.60 -5.46
CA ARG A 176 26.06 -4.48 -5.24
C ARG A 176 25.41 -3.20 -4.72
N ALA A 177 24.14 -2.97 -5.07
CA ALA A 177 23.41 -1.78 -4.63
C ALA A 177 22.51 -2.05 -3.42
N GLY A 178 22.23 -3.33 -3.10
CA GLY A 178 21.20 -3.70 -2.13
C GLY A 178 19.77 -3.28 -2.55
N LEU A 179 19.56 -2.94 -3.83
CA LEU A 179 18.28 -2.41 -4.34
C LEU A 179 17.57 -3.39 -5.25
N PHE A 180 16.24 -3.44 -5.16
CA PHE A 180 15.39 -4.18 -6.08
C PHE A 180 15.14 -3.35 -7.34
N SER A 181 15.52 -3.86 -8.50
CA SER A 181 15.31 -3.16 -9.77
C SER A 181 13.94 -3.46 -10.36
N PHE A 182 13.33 -2.49 -11.06
CA PHE A 182 12.13 -2.74 -11.85
C PHE A 182 12.35 -3.98 -12.74
N GLY A 183 11.40 -4.92 -12.71
CA GLY A 183 11.50 -6.18 -13.47
C GLY A 183 11.97 -5.92 -14.91
N ALA A 184 12.81 -6.81 -15.45
CA ALA A 184 13.50 -6.62 -16.72
C ALA A 184 12.56 -6.19 -17.87
N ASP A 185 11.32 -6.70 -17.87
CA ASP A 185 10.29 -6.38 -18.86
C ASP A 185 9.69 -4.98 -18.71
N LEU A 186 9.51 -4.49 -17.48
CA LEU A 186 9.12 -3.10 -17.22
C LEU A 186 10.24 -2.14 -17.62
N ARG A 187 11.50 -2.54 -17.44
CA ARG A 187 12.66 -1.75 -17.90
C ARG A 187 12.65 -1.59 -19.42
N ARG A 188 12.35 -2.66 -20.18
CA ARG A 188 12.19 -2.57 -21.65
C ARG A 188 11.01 -1.70 -22.06
N LYS A 189 9.84 -1.87 -21.44
CA LYS A 189 8.64 -1.08 -21.76
C LYS A 189 8.84 0.41 -21.43
N ASN A 190 9.43 0.73 -20.28
CA ASN A 190 9.70 2.11 -19.87
C ASN A 190 10.80 2.76 -20.72
N LEU A 191 11.83 2.01 -21.13
CA LEU A 191 12.82 2.51 -22.10
C LEU A 191 12.20 2.75 -23.48
N HIS A 192 11.27 1.90 -23.92
CA HIS A 192 10.53 2.12 -25.15
C HIS A 192 9.61 3.35 -25.06
N ALA A 193 8.85 3.48 -23.98
CA ALA A 193 7.95 4.63 -23.76
C ALA A 193 8.74 5.95 -23.67
N ALA A 194 9.82 5.99 -22.86
CA ALA A 194 10.68 7.17 -22.75
C ALA A 194 11.34 7.56 -24.09
N ARG A 195 11.74 6.57 -24.91
CA ARG A 195 12.24 6.81 -26.28
C ARG A 195 11.17 7.32 -27.24
N TRP A 196 9.91 6.98 -27.01
CA TRP A 196 8.78 7.47 -27.80
C TRP A 196 8.39 8.90 -27.41
N ASP A 197 8.37 9.21 -26.13
CA ASP A 197 8.09 10.56 -25.64
C ASP A 197 9.18 11.55 -26.05
N SER A 198 10.46 11.14 -26.01
CA SER A 198 11.57 11.97 -26.50
C SER A 198 11.52 12.27 -28.01
N ARG A 199 10.76 11.50 -28.79
CA ARG A 199 10.56 11.73 -30.23
C ARG A 199 9.35 12.61 -30.54
N ARG A 200 8.46 12.81 -29.58
CA ARG A 200 7.22 13.58 -29.76
C ARG A 200 7.31 15.04 -29.34
N GLY A 201 8.48 15.51 -28.87
CA GLY A 201 8.73 16.93 -28.63
C GLY A 201 7.71 17.56 -27.69
N SER A 202 7.89 17.35 -26.39
CA SER A 202 7.29 18.21 -25.36
C SER A 202 7.80 19.65 -25.47
#